data_AF-A0A8H3I4Q1-F1
#
_entry.id   AF-A0A8H3I4Q1-F1
#
_cell.length_a   1.000
_cell.length_b   1.000
_cell.length_c   1.000
_cell.angle_alpha   90.00
_cell.angle_beta   90.00
_cell.angle_gamma   90.00
#
_symmetry.space_group_name_H-M   'P 1'
#
loop_
_entity.id
_entity.type
_entity.pdbx_description
1 polymer ?
#
loop_
_entity_poly.entity_id
_entity_poly.type
_entity_poly.pdbx_seq_one_letter_code
_entity_poly.pdbx_strand_id
1 'polypeptide(L)'
;MLTRSLKVFNTGWTGLPPVSVSGTDDVPGATRTFNITANGTSYELTELLIQWSAKPDGSFQQRYRQNPKTPVVTIPAAQGGYSYHGYWATLKGQQTLVPNETSILYNVYRCDIGVPFNTAPAHESSIANISSILSKEGELTGVSITPFSTLSLVAG
;
A
#
# COMPACT_ATOMS: atom_id res chain seq x y z
N MET A 1 -6.11 -2.06 -18.88
CA MET A 1 -6.20 -3.49 -18.50
C MET A 1 -4.86 -3.94 -17.93
N LEU A 2 -4.82 -4.35 -16.66
CA LEU A 2 -3.60 -4.89 -16.03
C LEU A 2 -3.39 -6.34 -16.51
N THR A 3 -2.24 -6.64 -17.07
CA THR A 3 -1.91 -7.98 -17.59
C THR A 3 -1.56 -8.95 -16.46
N ARG A 4 -1.86 -10.24 -16.66
CA ARG A 4 -1.89 -11.35 -15.68
C ARG A 4 -0.58 -11.66 -14.92
N SER A 5 0.46 -10.85 -15.05
CA SER A 5 1.74 -11.01 -14.36
C SER A 5 2.18 -9.72 -13.69
N LEU A 6 1.24 -8.96 -13.11
CA LEU A 6 1.62 -7.82 -12.30
C LEU A 6 2.54 -8.33 -11.18
N LYS A 7 3.80 -7.91 -11.18
CA LYS A 7 4.69 -8.09 -10.02
C LYS A 7 4.26 -7.10 -8.95
N VAL A 8 3.07 -7.34 -8.41
CA VAL A 8 2.36 -6.45 -7.47
C VAL A 8 3.24 -6.16 -6.25
N PHE A 9 4.18 -7.03 -5.90
CA PHE A 9 4.95 -6.84 -4.67
C PHE A 9 6.05 -5.79 -4.81
N ASN A 10 6.65 -5.68 -5.99
CA ASN A 10 7.72 -4.72 -6.30
C ASN A 10 7.21 -3.31 -6.60
N THR A 11 5.91 -3.15 -6.89
CA THR A 11 5.32 -1.87 -7.33
C THR A 11 5.28 -0.80 -6.24
N GLY A 12 5.63 -1.14 -5.00
CA GLY A 12 5.82 -0.15 -3.95
C GLY A 12 4.56 0.59 -3.55
N TRP A 13 3.53 -0.13 -3.10
CA TRP A 13 2.19 0.43 -2.89
C TRP A 13 2.08 1.50 -1.81
N THR A 14 3.10 1.60 -0.97
CA THR A 14 3.34 2.71 -0.04
C THR A 14 3.82 3.99 -0.76
N GLY A 15 3.81 4.00 -2.09
CA GLY A 15 4.40 5.06 -2.90
C GLY A 15 5.92 4.98 -2.95
N LEU A 16 6.54 3.90 -2.48
CA LEU A 16 7.98 3.74 -2.36
C LEU A 16 8.36 2.32 -2.82
N PRO A 17 9.39 2.17 -3.68
CA PRO A 17 9.87 0.84 -4.02
C PRO A 17 10.42 0.15 -2.75
N PRO A 18 10.20 -1.17 -2.59
CA PRO A 18 10.77 -1.89 -1.47
C PRO A 18 12.30 -1.92 -1.57
N VAL A 19 12.98 -1.76 -0.43
CA VAL A 19 14.45 -1.89 -0.33
C VAL A 19 14.89 -3.35 -0.22
N SER A 20 14.00 -4.22 0.24
CA SER A 20 14.20 -5.66 0.22
C SER A 20 12.87 -6.40 0.08
N VAL A 21 12.93 -7.57 -0.54
CA VAL A 21 11.81 -8.49 -0.70
C VAL A 21 12.28 -9.91 -0.40
N SER A 22 11.39 -10.73 0.16
CA SER A 22 11.63 -12.16 0.40
C SER A 22 10.35 -12.95 0.12
N GLY A 23 10.48 -14.14 -0.45
CA GLY A 23 9.36 -14.97 -0.90
C GLY A 23 8.83 -14.57 -2.27
N THR A 24 7.58 -14.94 -2.56
CA THR A 24 6.90 -14.72 -3.85
C THR A 24 5.61 -13.92 -3.65
N ASP A 25 5.38 -12.94 -4.53
CA ASP A 25 4.30 -11.94 -4.51
C ASP A 25 2.87 -12.49 -4.32
N ASP A 26 2.65 -13.73 -4.70
CA ASP A 26 1.37 -14.44 -4.70
C ASP A 26 1.26 -15.51 -3.61
N VAL A 27 2.25 -15.60 -2.73
CA VAL A 27 2.31 -16.60 -1.65
C VAL A 27 2.29 -15.91 -0.29
N PRO A 28 1.23 -16.10 0.53
CA PRO A 28 1.23 -15.66 1.92
C PRO A 28 2.47 -16.15 2.66
N GLY A 29 3.15 -15.26 3.36
CA GLY A 29 4.48 -15.50 3.93
C GLY A 29 5.57 -14.60 3.34
N ALA A 30 5.37 -14.09 2.12
CA ALA A 30 6.30 -13.15 1.52
C ALA A 30 6.37 -11.83 2.31
N THR A 31 7.57 -11.23 2.40
CA THR A 31 7.80 -9.95 3.06
C THR A 31 8.43 -8.92 2.16
N ARG A 32 8.04 -7.66 2.31
CA ARG A 32 8.69 -6.51 1.66
C ARG A 32 8.99 -5.44 2.68
N THR A 33 10.19 -4.86 2.61
CA THR A 33 10.65 -3.80 3.52
C THR A 33 10.80 -2.51 2.76
N PHE A 34 10.36 -1.41 3.37
CA PHE A 34 10.43 -0.06 2.83
C PHE A 34 11.21 0.83 3.78
N ASN A 35 12.02 1.73 3.21
CA ASN A 35 12.56 2.87 3.94
C ASN A 35 11.56 4.02 3.85
N ILE A 36 10.80 4.25 4.92
CA ILE A 36 9.85 5.34 5.00
C ILE A 36 10.58 6.55 5.57
N THR A 37 10.59 7.65 4.84
CA THR A 37 11.04 8.95 5.36
C THR A 37 9.84 9.86 5.55
N ALA A 38 9.59 10.25 6.79
CA ALA A 38 8.57 11.23 7.14
C ALA A 38 9.23 12.36 7.94
N ASN A 39 9.00 13.61 7.51
CA ASN A 39 9.43 14.82 8.20
C ASN A 39 10.93 14.84 8.62
N GLY A 40 11.82 14.21 7.84
CA GLY A 40 13.26 14.18 8.08
C GLY A 40 13.78 13.01 8.92
N THR A 41 12.92 12.06 9.29
CA THR A 41 13.35 10.80 9.94
C THR A 41 13.01 9.61 9.07
N SER A 42 13.95 8.68 8.96
CA SER A 42 13.78 7.43 8.22
C SER A 42 13.59 6.25 9.18
N TYR A 43 12.65 5.39 8.87
CA TYR A 43 12.44 4.11 9.56
C TYR A 43 12.10 3.00 8.57
N GLU A 44 12.36 1.76 8.96
CA GLU A 44 11.99 0.59 8.17
C GLU A 44 10.58 0.12 8.52
N LEU A 45 9.76 -0.07 7.48
CA LEU A 45 8.48 -0.73 7.58
C LEU A 45 8.55 -2.05 6.80
N THR A 46 8.38 -3.18 7.49
CA THR A 46 8.22 -4.46 6.80
C THR A 46 6.75 -4.86 6.78
N GLU A 47 6.25 -5.17 5.59
CA GLU A 47 4.94 -5.75 5.35
C GLU A 47 5.07 -7.25 5.09
N LEU A 48 4.23 -8.04 5.76
CA LEU A 48 4.05 -9.47 5.51
C LEU A 48 2.75 -9.70 4.77
N LEU A 49 2.81 -10.37 3.61
CA LEU A 49 1.64 -10.84 2.88
C LEU A 49 0.95 -11.94 3.68
N ILE A 50 -0.27 -11.67 4.13
CA ILE A 50 -1.09 -12.61 4.91
C ILE A 50 -2.22 -13.22 4.09
N GLN A 51 -2.55 -12.63 2.94
CA GLN A 51 -3.57 -13.16 2.04
C GLN A 51 -3.26 -12.73 0.61
N TRP A 52 -3.36 -13.68 -0.31
CA TRP A 52 -3.39 -13.46 -1.75
C TRP A 52 -4.61 -14.17 -2.34
N SER A 53 -5.30 -13.52 -3.27
CA SER A 53 -6.27 -14.16 -4.15
C SER A 53 -6.34 -13.46 -5.48
N ALA A 54 -6.52 -14.22 -6.55
CA ALA A 54 -6.73 -13.71 -7.90
C ALA A 54 -7.91 -14.44 -8.55
N LYS A 55 -8.59 -13.75 -9.46
CA LYS A 55 -9.71 -14.27 -10.25
C LYS A 55 -9.33 -14.39 -11.72
N PRO A 56 -10.00 -15.26 -12.50
CA PRO A 56 -9.73 -15.41 -13.93
C PRO A 56 -9.91 -14.12 -14.74
N ASP A 57 -10.73 -13.18 -14.27
CA ASP A 57 -10.97 -11.87 -14.88
C ASP A 57 -9.81 -10.87 -14.65
N GLY A 58 -8.76 -11.25 -13.93
CA GLY A 58 -7.62 -10.38 -13.60
C GLY A 58 -7.82 -9.53 -12.35
N SER A 59 -8.98 -9.62 -11.69
CA SER A 59 -9.16 -9.04 -10.36
C SER A 59 -8.30 -9.78 -9.33
N PHE A 60 -7.77 -9.05 -8.36
CA PHE A 60 -6.93 -9.61 -7.32
C PHE A 60 -7.12 -8.89 -5.98
N GLN A 61 -6.70 -9.55 -4.90
CA GLN A 61 -6.62 -8.98 -3.57
C GLN A 61 -5.36 -9.43 -2.86
N GLN A 62 -4.68 -8.49 -2.23
CA GLN A 62 -3.58 -8.71 -1.30
C GLN A 62 -3.92 -8.12 0.04
N ARG A 63 -3.55 -8.80 1.12
CA ARG A 63 -3.59 -8.21 2.46
C ARG A 63 -2.24 -8.35 3.12
N TYR A 64 -1.83 -7.28 3.76
CA TYR A 64 -0.57 -7.13 4.45
C TYR A 64 -0.83 -6.81 5.91
N ARG A 65 0.09 -7.26 6.76
CA ARG A 65 0.25 -6.76 8.12
C ARG A 65 1.69 -6.36 8.35
N GLN A 66 1.93 -5.48 9.30
CA GLN A 66 3.27 -5.15 9.74
C GLN A 66 4.00 -6.37 10.31
N ASN A 67 5.31 -6.46 10.03
CA ASN A 67 6.22 -7.46 10.55
C ASN A 67 7.43 -6.78 11.24
N PRO A 68 7.85 -7.19 12.45
CA PRO A 68 7.21 -8.17 13.33
C PRO A 68 5.78 -7.76 13.73
N LYS A 69 4.98 -8.69 14.28
CA LYS A 69 3.66 -8.39 14.85
C LYS A 69 3.85 -7.58 16.14
N THR A 70 2.95 -6.63 16.41
CA THR A 70 3.05 -5.62 17.50
C THR A 70 4.31 -4.73 17.50
N PRO A 71 4.79 -4.22 16.35
CA PRO A 71 5.88 -3.26 16.34
C PRO A 71 5.33 -1.88 16.73
N VAL A 72 6.10 -1.14 17.53
CA VAL A 72 5.82 0.26 17.83
C VAL A 72 6.69 1.10 16.93
N VAL A 73 6.06 1.94 16.11
CA VAL A 73 6.78 2.99 15.38
C VAL A 73 6.50 4.31 16.09
N THR A 74 7.54 4.89 16.66
CA THR A 74 7.47 6.17 17.34
C THR A 74 7.92 7.27 16.38
N ILE A 75 7.07 8.28 16.21
CA ILE A 75 7.35 9.45 15.39
C ILE A 75 7.86 10.57 16.30
N PRO A 76 9.04 11.17 16.02
CA PRO A 76 9.63 12.21 16.85
C PRO A 76 8.68 13.39 17.12
N ALA A 77 8.85 14.03 18.29
CA ALA A 77 8.02 15.17 18.71
C ALA A 77 8.05 16.34 17.71
N ALA A 78 9.19 16.58 17.05
CA ALA A 78 9.35 17.60 16.00
C ALA A 78 8.43 17.36 14.78
N GLN A 79 7.78 16.20 14.70
CA GLN A 79 6.98 15.74 13.56
C GLN A 79 5.52 15.44 13.94
N GLY A 80 5.09 15.89 15.12
CA GLY A 80 3.73 15.71 15.63
C GLY A 80 3.62 14.76 16.83
N GLY A 81 4.69 14.05 17.19
CA GLY A 81 4.80 13.30 18.45
C GLY A 81 3.73 12.23 18.65
N TYR A 82 3.55 11.35 17.66
CA TYR A 82 2.60 10.24 17.72
C TYR A 82 3.32 8.90 17.56
N SER A 83 2.66 7.80 17.89
CA SER A 83 3.13 6.45 17.58
C SER A 83 2.04 5.67 16.89
N TYR A 84 2.40 4.58 16.21
CA TYR A 84 1.40 3.61 15.78
C TYR A 84 1.79 2.18 16.14
N HIS A 85 0.76 1.42 16.50
CA HIS A 85 0.84 0.09 17.09
C HIS A 85 0.22 -0.92 16.14
N GLY A 86 0.90 -1.13 15.02
CA GLY A 86 0.43 -1.99 13.94
C GLY A 86 -0.10 -1.20 12.75
N TYR A 87 0.09 -1.85 11.61
CA TYR A 87 -0.26 -1.38 10.29
C TYR A 87 -0.79 -2.56 9.49
N TRP A 88 -1.89 -2.35 8.78
CA TRP A 88 -2.50 -3.31 7.89
C TRP A 88 -2.86 -2.63 6.59
N ALA A 89 -2.53 -3.27 5.48
CA ALA A 89 -2.87 -2.77 4.16
C ALA A 89 -3.69 -3.83 3.42
N THR A 90 -4.71 -3.38 2.70
CA THR A 90 -5.43 -4.20 1.72
C THR A 90 -5.30 -3.53 0.38
N LEU A 91 -4.84 -4.29 -0.60
CA LEU A 91 -4.81 -3.89 -1.99
C LEU A 91 -5.82 -4.75 -2.74
N LYS A 92 -6.64 -4.12 -3.57
CA LYS A 92 -7.60 -4.82 -4.42
C LYS A 92 -7.63 -4.18 -5.80
N GLY A 93 -7.31 -4.97 -6.81
CA GLY A 93 -7.60 -4.63 -8.20
C GLY A 93 -8.89 -5.32 -8.63
N GLN A 94 -9.83 -4.57 -9.20
CA GLN A 94 -11.11 -5.12 -9.64
C GLN A 94 -11.44 -4.61 -11.04
N GLN A 95 -11.68 -5.56 -11.97
CA GLN A 95 -12.33 -5.24 -13.24
C GLN A 95 -13.70 -4.62 -12.97
N THR A 96 -14.01 -3.52 -13.63
CA THR A 96 -15.32 -2.87 -13.48
C THR A 96 -16.28 -3.39 -14.55
N LEU A 97 -17.51 -2.88 -14.55
CA LEU A 97 -18.51 -3.22 -15.57
C LEU A 97 -18.17 -2.61 -16.94
N VAL A 98 -17.25 -1.63 -16.97
CA VAL A 98 -16.76 -1.00 -18.19
C VAL A 98 -15.57 -1.81 -18.71
N PRO A 99 -15.61 -2.29 -19.96
CA PRO A 99 -14.48 -3.01 -20.55
C PRO A 99 -13.19 -2.19 -20.48
N ASN A 100 -12.09 -2.84 -20.12
CA ASN A 100 -10.73 -2.28 -20.00
C ASN A 100 -10.50 -1.32 -18.83
N GLU A 101 -11.48 -1.12 -17.96
CA GLU A 101 -11.34 -0.32 -16.75
C GLU A 101 -11.00 -1.21 -15.54
N THR A 102 -10.05 -0.76 -14.73
CA THR A 102 -9.67 -1.44 -13.49
C THR A 102 -9.68 -0.43 -12.36
N SER A 103 -10.46 -0.72 -11.33
CA SER A 103 -10.42 0.03 -10.08
C SER A 103 -9.35 -0.55 -9.18
N ILE A 104 -8.53 0.32 -8.61
CA ILE A 104 -7.56 -0.03 -7.57
C ILE A 104 -8.06 0.58 -6.26
N LEU A 105 -8.27 -0.27 -5.27
CA LEU A 105 -8.48 0.13 -3.89
C LEU A 105 -7.22 -0.20 -3.10
N TYR A 106 -6.66 0.81 -2.47
CA TYR A 106 -5.63 0.65 -1.43
C TYR A 106 -6.23 1.15 -0.12
N ASN A 107 -6.38 0.26 0.86
CA ASN A 107 -6.94 0.60 2.16
C ASN A 107 -5.86 0.35 3.23
N VAL A 108 -5.62 1.35 4.08
CA VAL A 108 -4.63 1.30 5.15
C VAL A 108 -5.34 1.50 6.48
N TYR A 109 -5.10 0.58 7.41
CA TYR A 109 -5.54 0.66 8.79
C TYR A 109 -4.32 0.71 9.70
N ARG A 110 -4.34 1.61 10.68
CA ARG A 110 -3.29 1.76 11.70
C ARG A 110 -3.93 2.06 13.04
N CYS A 111 -3.26 1.63 14.10
CA CYS A 111 -3.62 1.99 15.47
C CYS A 111 -2.72 3.13 15.93
N ASP A 112 -3.10 4.38 15.61
CA ASP A 112 -2.35 5.58 15.97
C ASP A 112 -2.63 6.00 17.44
N ILE A 113 -1.60 6.43 18.17
CA ILE A 113 -1.68 7.08 19.50
C ILE A 113 -1.09 8.48 19.38
N GLY A 114 -1.83 9.49 19.82
CA GLY A 114 -1.42 10.89 19.73
C GLY A 114 -2.17 11.63 18.63
N VAL A 115 -1.53 12.61 18.00
CA VAL A 115 -2.13 13.37 16.90
C VAL A 115 -2.26 12.48 15.66
N PRO A 116 -3.46 12.30 15.08
CA PRO A 116 -3.64 11.49 13.89
C PRO A 116 -2.79 12.05 12.74
N PHE A 117 -1.98 11.19 12.12
CA PHE A 117 -1.31 11.52 10.87
C PHE A 117 -2.34 11.82 9.78
N ASN A 118 -2.14 12.89 9.02
CA ASN A 118 -2.95 13.13 7.84
C ASN A 118 -2.59 12.11 6.74
N THR A 119 -3.32 11.01 6.70
CA THR A 119 -3.09 9.88 5.79
C THR A 119 -3.47 10.18 4.34
N ALA A 120 -4.39 11.11 4.09
CA ALA A 120 -4.95 11.34 2.76
C ALA A 120 -3.91 11.85 1.73
N PRO A 121 -3.12 12.91 1.98
CA PRO A 121 -2.11 13.36 1.03
C PRO A 121 -1.02 12.30 0.77
N ALA A 122 -0.63 11.56 1.80
CA ALA A 122 0.35 10.48 1.66
C ALA A 122 -0.19 9.34 0.79
N HIS A 123 -1.47 8.99 0.98
CA HIS A 123 -2.14 7.94 0.22
C HIS A 123 -2.33 8.34 -1.25
N GLU A 124 -2.83 9.54 -1.52
CA GLU A 124 -3.03 10.04 -2.89
C GLU A 124 -1.70 10.15 -3.64
N SER A 125 -0.64 10.62 -2.96
CA SER A 125 0.72 10.64 -3.51
C SER A 125 1.24 9.22 -3.79
N SER A 126 0.92 8.26 -2.93
CA SER A 126 1.30 6.85 -3.13
C SER A 126 0.65 6.27 -4.38
N ILE A 127 -0.67 6.45 -4.54
CA ILE A 127 -1.40 5.99 -5.73
C ILE A 127 -0.88 6.68 -6.99
N ALA A 128 -0.62 7.99 -6.95
CA ALA A 128 -0.05 8.69 -8.09
C ALA A 128 1.32 8.11 -8.50
N ASN A 129 2.17 7.78 -7.52
CA ASN A 129 3.48 7.19 -7.81
C ASN A 129 3.35 5.77 -8.36
N ILE A 130 2.46 4.95 -7.81
CA ILE A 130 2.16 3.61 -8.35
C ILE A 130 1.72 3.71 -9.80
N SER A 131 0.79 4.61 -10.12
CA SER A 131 0.33 4.81 -11.51
C SER A 131 1.49 5.20 -12.44
N SER A 132 2.45 6.01 -11.95
CA SER A 132 3.66 6.36 -12.68
C SER A 132 4.58 5.16 -12.92
N ILE A 133 4.79 4.32 -11.89
CA ILE A 133 5.58 3.08 -12.00
C ILE A 133 4.94 2.12 -13.01
N LEU A 134 3.65 1.83 -12.85
CA LEU A 134 2.91 0.95 -13.75
C LEU A 134 2.87 1.46 -15.19
N SER A 135 2.78 2.78 -15.38
CA SER A 135 2.86 3.42 -16.70
C SER A 135 4.24 3.22 -17.33
N LYS A 136 5.32 3.43 -16.56
CA LYS A 136 6.71 3.19 -17.04
C LYS A 136 6.97 1.73 -17.36
N GLU A 137 6.35 0.80 -16.65
CA GLU A 137 6.46 -0.65 -16.88
C GLU A 137 5.58 -1.13 -18.05
N GLY A 138 4.74 -0.26 -18.64
CA GLY A 138 3.83 -0.62 -19.72
C GLY A 138 2.60 -1.41 -19.28
N GLU A 139 2.39 -1.56 -17.97
CA GLU A 139 1.25 -2.28 -17.39
C GLU A 139 -0.02 -1.41 -17.37
N LEU A 140 0.13 -0.08 -17.44
CA LEU A 140 -0.98 0.87 -17.49
C LEU A 140 -1.33 1.25 -18.93
N THR A 141 -2.38 0.61 -19.47
CA THR A 141 -2.78 0.72 -20.89
C THR A 141 -3.96 1.69 -21.15
N GLY A 142 -4.29 2.58 -20.20
CA GLY A 142 -5.46 3.48 -20.29
C GLY A 142 -5.28 4.82 -19.57
N VAL A 143 -6.38 5.55 -19.38
CA VAL A 143 -6.38 6.83 -18.65
C VAL A 143 -6.63 6.57 -17.16
N SER A 144 -5.78 7.11 -16.30
CA SER A 144 -6.01 7.12 -14.85
C SER A 144 -6.85 8.33 -14.47
N ILE A 145 -7.78 8.16 -13.53
CA ILE A 145 -8.43 9.29 -12.85
C ILE A 145 -7.52 9.81 -11.73
N THR A 146 -7.79 11.04 -11.28
CA THR A 146 -7.11 11.60 -10.10
C THR A 146 -7.36 10.70 -8.87
N PRO A 147 -6.31 10.30 -8.14
CA PRO A 147 -6.46 9.57 -6.88
C PRO A 147 -7.27 10.37 -5.87
N PHE A 148 -8.04 9.69 -5.02
CA PHE A 148 -8.75 10.31 -3.91
C PHE A 148 -8.74 9.39 -2.69
N SER A 149 -8.73 10.00 -1.50
CA SER A 149 -8.84 9.30 -0.23
C SER A 149 -10.18 9.56 0.46
N THR A 150 -10.68 8.55 1.17
CA THR A 150 -11.75 8.74 2.16
C THR A 150 -11.20 8.36 3.53
N LEU A 151 -11.27 9.29 4.50
CA LEU A 151 -10.84 9.02 5.86
C LEU A 151 -12.03 8.52 6.68
N SER A 152 -11.92 7.30 7.21
CA SER A 152 -12.88 6.76 8.16
C SER A 152 -12.21 6.62 9.53
N LEU A 153 -12.56 7.50 10.45
CA LEU A 153 -12.15 7.38 11.86
C LEU A 153 -13.15 6.45 12.56
N VAL A 154 -12.65 5.33 13.10
CA VAL A 154 -13.44 4.47 13.98
C VAL A 154 -13.00 4.78 15.40
N ALA A 155 -13.82 5.52 16.14
CA ALA A 155 -13.61 5.69 17.58
C ALA A 155 -13.92 4.35 18.28
N GLY A 156 -12.95 3.84 19.03
CA GLY A 156 -13.10 2.67 19.90
C GLY A 156 -13.63 3.03 21.27
#